data_AF-A0A822JAE1-F1
#
_entry.id   AF-A0A822JAE1-F1
#
_cell.length_a   1.000
_cell.length_b   1.000
_cell.length_c   1.000
_cell.angle_alpha   90.00
_cell.angle_beta   90.00
_cell.angle_gamma   90.00
#
_symmetry.space_group_name_H-M   'P 1'
#
loop_
_entity.id
_entity.type
_entity.pdbx_description
1 polymer ?
#
loop_
_entity_poly.entity_id
_entity_poly.type
_entity_poly.pdbx_seq_one_letter_code
_entity_poly.pdbx_strand_id
1 'polypeptide(L)' 'MKVVSNSSPLIFLSAIGMLDLLKAEFGEIIVPEAVYEEVTSNKLKGSNEVKHADD' A
#
# COMPACT_ATOMS: atom_id res chain seq x y z
N MET A 1 1.50 18.31 4.12
CA MET A 1 2.16 17.38 5.05
C MET A 1 2.66 16.20 4.22
N LYS A 2 3.83 15.62 4.51
CA LYS A 2 4.31 14.41 3.80
C LYS A 2 4.00 13.19 4.66
N VAL A 3 3.34 12.18 4.10
CA VAL A 3 3.01 10.93 4.77
C VAL A 3 3.80 9.80 4.11
N VAL A 4 4.41 8.95 4.93
CA VAL A 4 5.18 7.78 4.47
C VAL A 4 4.55 6.54 5.07
N SER A 5 4.22 5.56 4.23
CA SER A 5 3.63 4.29 4.69
C SER A 5 4.68 3.18 4.79
N ASN A 6 4.57 2.35 5.82
CA ASN A 6 5.31 1.10 5.96
C ASN A 6 4.52 -0.08 5.39
N SER A 7 5.07 -1.29 5.47
CA SER A 7 4.51 -2.49 4.86
C SER A 7 3.17 -2.92 5.50
N SER A 8 3.02 -2.81 6.82
CA SER A 8 1.84 -3.36 7.51
C SER A 8 0.49 -2.72 7.10
N PRO A 9 0.33 -1.39 7.04
CA PRO A 9 -0.90 -0.77 6.54
C PRO A 9 -1.21 -1.16 5.11
N LEU A 10 -0.20 -1.22 4.24
CA LEU A 10 -0.38 -1.63 2.84
C LEU A 10 -0.86 -3.08 2.75
N ILE A 11 -0.23 -4.01 3.49
CA ILE A 11 -0.60 -5.43 3.49
C ILE A 11 -2.00 -5.63 4.05
N PHE A 12 -2.31 -5.08 5.23
CA PHE A 12 -3.56 -5.39 5.91
C PHE A 12 -4.77 -4.73 5.26
N LEU A 13 -4.64 -3.49 4.78
CA LEU A 13 -5.75 -2.82 4.08
C LEU A 13 -5.97 -3.41 2.70
N SER A 14 -4.91 -3.74 1.96
CA SER A 14 -5.08 -4.43 0.68
C SER A 14 -5.61 -5.86 0.82
N ALA A 15 -5.26 -6.56 1.91
CA ALA A 15 -5.80 -7.90 2.14
C ALA A 15 -7.32 -7.92 2.34
N ILE A 16 -7.93 -6.77 2.66
CA ILE A 16 -9.37 -6.61 2.87
C ILE A 16 -10.06 -5.71 1.82
N GLY A 17 -9.34 -5.25 0.77
CA GLY A 17 -9.91 -4.39 -0.28
C GLY A 17 -10.24 -2.97 0.20
N MET A 18 -9.45 -2.43 1.12
CA MET A 18 -9.62 -1.09 1.70
C MET A 18 -8.36 -0.23 1.56
N LEU A 19 -7.50 -0.50 0.58
CA LEU A 19 -6.26 0.27 0.41
C LEU A 19 -6.56 1.76 0.15
N ASP A 20 -7.67 2.06 -0.53
CA ASP A 20 -8.18 3.40 -0.84
C ASP A 20 -8.34 4.29 0.40
N LEU A 21 -8.56 3.70 1.58
CA LEU A 21 -8.70 4.44 2.84
C LEU A 21 -7.45 5.26 3.14
N LEU A 22 -6.26 4.74 2.79
CA LEU A 22 -5.01 5.46 2.96
C LEU A 22 -5.01 6.76 2.14
N LYS A 23 -5.44 6.71 0.88
CA LYS A 23 -5.54 7.89 0.00
C LYS A 23 -6.65 8.84 0.46
N ALA A 24 -7.78 8.32 0.94
CA ALA A 24 -8.90 9.13 1.42
C ALA A 24 -8.52 9.97 2.67
N GLU A 25 -7.76 9.38 3.60
CA GLU A 25 -7.38 10.05 4.85
C GLU A 25 -6.15 10.95 4.72
N PHE A 26 -5.16 10.55 3.92
CA PHE A 26 -3.85 11.21 3.89
C PHE A 26 -3.54 11.92 2.56
N GLY A 27 -4.35 11.70 1.52
CA GLY A 27 -4.08 12.20 0.17
C GLY A 27 -2.93 11.44 -0.48
N GLU A 28 -1.82 12.14 -0.75
CA GLU A 28 -0.63 11.53 -1.32
C GLU A 28 0.20 10.83 -0.24
N ILE A 29 0.54 9.57 -0.49
CA ILE A 29 1.36 8.75 0.40
C ILE A 29 2.59 8.32 -0.35
N ILE A 30 3.74 8.50 0.29
CA ILE A 30 5.02 8.05 -0.22
C ILE A 30 5.25 6.63 0.30
N VAL A 31 5.49 5.69 -0.61
CA VAL A 31 5.90 4.33 -0.29
C VAL A 31 7.37 4.17 -0.67
N PRO A 32 8.28 3.87 0.28
CA PRO A 32 9.67 3.58 -0.05
C PRO A 32 9.79 2.36 -0.98
N GLU A 33 10.74 2.37 -1.90
CA GLU A 33 10.95 1.27 -2.87
C GLU A 33 11.08 -0.10 -2.18
N ALA A 34 11.89 -0.21 -1.13
CA ALA A 34 12.05 -1.44 -0.36
C ALA A 34 10.73 -1.95 0.28
N VAL A 35 9.84 -1.03 0.68
CA VAL A 35 8.52 -1.38 1.22
C VAL A 35 7.62 -1.88 0.08
N TYR A 36 7.60 -1.19 -1.05
CA TYR A 36 6.84 -1.62 -2.22
C TYR A 36 7.27 -3.02 -2.68
N GLU A 37 8.57 -3.28 -2.76
CA GLU A 37 9.12 -4.60 -3.10
C GLU A 37 8.70 -5.68 -2.11
N GLU A 38 8.79 -5.43 -0.79
CA GLU A 38 8.37 -6.39 0.25
C GLU A 38 6.90 -6.79 0.09
N VAL A 39 6.03 -5.80 -0.12
CA VAL A 39 4.58 -5.99 -0.18
C VAL A 39 4.15 -6.67 -1.50
N THR A 40 4.85 -6.38 -2.61
CA THR A 40 4.48 -6.85 -3.95
C THR A 40 5.16 -8.17 -4.38
N SER A 41 6.28 -8.55 -3.76
CA SER A 41 7.06 -9.76 -4.09
C SER A 41 6.49 -11.04 -3.47
N ASN A 42 5.93 -10.95 -2.26
CA ASN A 42 5.61 -12.13 -1.44
C ASN A 42 4.29 -12.85 -1.78
N LYS A 43 3.60 -12.50 -2.88
CA LYS A 43 2.23 -12.99 -3.23
C LYS A 43 1.26 -12.93 -2.03
N LEU A 44 1.42 -11.93 -1.17
CA LEU A 44 0.54 -11.73 -0.03
C LEU A 44 -0.87 -11.42 -0.51
N LYS A 45 -1.89 -11.76 0.29
CA LYS A 45 -3.25 -11.30 0.02
C LYS A 45 -3.23 -9.77 -0.08
N GLY A 46 -3.84 -9.23 -1.13
CA GLY A 46 -3.83 -7.79 -1.40
C GLY A 46 -2.62 -7.27 -2.19
N SER A 47 -1.58 -8.08 -2.45
CA SER A 47 -0.40 -7.62 -3.19
C SER A 47 -0.72 -7.06 -4.58
N ASN A 48 -1.79 -7.56 -5.22
CA ASN A 48 -2.23 -7.05 -6.51
C ASN A 48 -2.88 -5.67 -6.39
N GLU A 49 -3.66 -5.40 -5.35
CA GLU A 49 -4.25 -4.08 -5.15
C GLU A 49 -3.16 -3.02 -4.98
N VAL A 50 -2.10 -3.33 -4.22
CA VAL A 50 -0.93 -2.43 -4.07
C VAL A 50 -0.19 -2.21 -5.39
N LYS A 51 -0.09 -3.23 -6.26
CA LYS A 51 0.58 -3.09 -7.58
C LYS A 51 -0.17 -2.17 -8.55
N HIS A 52 -1.49 -2.10 -8.44
CA HIS A 52 -2.35 -1.31 -9.33
C HIS A 52 -2.83 -0.02 -8.66
N ALA A 53 -2.28 0.34 -7.47
CA ALA A 53 -2.69 1.54 -6.75
C ALA A 53 -2.22 2.85 -7.42
N ASP A 54 -1.22 2.74 -8.31
CA ASP A 54 -0.65 3.86 -9.09
C ASP A 54 -1.21 3.95 -10.52
N ASP A 55 -2.08 3.02 -10.94
CA ASP A 55 -2.77 3.04 -12.25
C ASP A 55 -4.00 3.97 -12.26
#